data_AF-A0A661QAJ7-F1
#
_entry.id   AF-A0A661QAJ7-F1
#
_cell.length_a   1.000
_cell.length_b   1.000
_cell.length_c   1.000
_cell.angle_alpha   90.00
_cell.angle_beta   90.00
_cell.angle_gamma   90.00
#
_symmetry.space_group_name_H-M   'P 1'
#
loop_
_entity.id
_entity.type
_entity.pdbx_description
1 polymer ?
#
loop_
_entity_poly.entity_id
_entity_poly.type
_entity_poly.pdbx_seq_one_letter_code
_entity_poly.pdbx_strand_id
1 'polypeptide(L)'
;DTGIKITRWNTVVTKYIPLKNAADRDLNDEMGNPLSRTLLTDMDGVFASGDAEIGPLTVVACVGNAHRAAKVIQRWLEEGEAYLNDEDFHEDILSNLGVYDKDEEVPWLDAVQRFDQHEIHGKERASEGNYNEVELGFSDSEAIMEAERCLRCYRVSMIAV
;
A
#
# COMPACT_ATOMS: atom_id res chain seq x y z
N ASP A 1 2.10 -31.78 -12.34
CA ASP A 1 1.18 -30.64 -12.28
C ASP A 1 1.04 -30.27 -10.82
N THR A 2 1.55 -29.11 -10.41
CA THR A 2 1.59 -28.73 -8.99
C THR A 2 0.22 -28.30 -8.49
N GLY A 3 -0.83 -28.23 -9.31
CA GLY A 3 -2.16 -27.81 -8.86
C GLY A 3 -2.28 -26.33 -8.52
N ILE A 4 -1.27 -25.51 -8.86
CA ILE A 4 -1.28 -24.05 -8.71
C ILE A 4 -1.38 -23.46 -10.11
N LYS A 5 -2.49 -22.78 -10.39
CA LYS A 5 -2.68 -22.10 -11.68
C LYS A 5 -1.89 -20.80 -11.74
N ILE A 6 -1.45 -20.45 -12.95
CA ILE A 6 -0.82 -19.17 -13.25
C ILE A 6 -1.60 -18.44 -14.34
N THR A 7 -1.58 -17.12 -14.31
CA THR A 7 -2.13 -16.25 -15.35
C THR A 7 -1.23 -16.24 -16.59
N ARG A 8 -1.70 -15.61 -17.67
CA ARG A 8 -0.88 -15.36 -18.87
C ARG A 8 0.38 -14.53 -18.61
N TRP A 9 0.44 -13.84 -17.46
CA TRP A 9 1.54 -12.98 -17.05
C TRP A 9 2.47 -13.66 -16.03
N ASN A 10 2.37 -14.99 -15.86
CA ASN A 10 3.13 -15.79 -14.89
C ASN A 10 2.92 -15.41 -13.42
N THR A 11 1.79 -14.76 -13.09
CA THR A 11 1.37 -14.58 -11.69
C THR A 11 0.51 -15.75 -11.24
N VAL A 12 0.59 -16.12 -9.96
CA VAL A 12 -0.20 -17.17 -9.32
C VAL A 12 -1.65 -16.72 -9.20
N VAL A 13 -2.58 -17.58 -9.61
CA VAL A 13 -4.01 -17.35 -9.44
C VAL A 13 -4.40 -17.69 -8.00
N THR A 14 -5.03 -16.73 -7.33
CA THR A 14 -5.59 -16.91 -5.98
C THR A 14 -7.11 -16.78 -6.00
N LYS A 15 -7.76 -17.34 -4.97
CA LYS A 15 -9.21 -17.23 -4.76
C LYS A 15 -9.57 -15.81 -4.35
N TYR A 16 -10.73 -15.36 -4.79
CA TYR A 16 -11.23 -14.02 -4.51
C TYR A 16 -12.77 -14.02 -4.46
N ILE A 17 -13.32 -12.95 -3.92
CA ILE A 17 -14.75 -12.70 -3.83
C ILE A 17 -15.09 -11.70 -4.95
N PRO A 18 -15.97 -12.06 -5.91
CA PRO A 18 -16.30 -11.19 -7.04
C PRO A 18 -17.23 -10.07 -6.58
N LEU A 19 -16.66 -8.99 -6.07
CA LEU A 19 -17.40 -7.78 -5.71
C LEU A 19 -17.59 -6.88 -6.93
N LYS A 20 -18.77 -6.26 -6.99
CA LYS A 20 -19.13 -5.29 -8.01
C LYS A 20 -19.64 -3.99 -7.40
N ASN A 21 -19.38 -2.89 -8.08
CA ASN A 21 -19.92 -1.59 -7.70
C ASN A 21 -21.38 -1.41 -8.18
N ALA A 22 -22.00 -0.29 -7.80
CA ALA A 22 -23.37 0.04 -8.19
C ALA A 22 -23.60 0.15 -9.72
N ALA A 23 -22.53 0.29 -10.50
CA ALA A 23 -22.55 0.30 -11.96
C ALA A 23 -22.22 -1.07 -12.59
N ASP A 24 -22.29 -2.15 -11.81
CA ASP A 24 -22.00 -3.55 -12.20
C ASP A 24 -20.56 -3.78 -12.70
N ARG A 25 -19.61 -2.94 -12.28
CA ARG A 25 -18.18 -3.08 -12.61
C ARG A 25 -17.44 -3.79 -11.49
N ASP A 26 -16.51 -4.65 -11.84
CA ASP A 26 -15.65 -5.37 -10.89
C ASP A 26 -14.77 -4.38 -10.11
N LEU A 27 -14.57 -4.67 -8.82
CA LEU A 27 -13.62 -3.95 -7.97
C LEU A 27 -12.22 -4.52 -8.20
N ASN A 28 -11.46 -3.90 -9.10
CA ASN A 28 -10.10 -4.28 -9.43
C ASN A 28 -9.08 -3.23 -8.96
N ASP A 29 -7.83 -3.68 -8.76
CA ASP A 29 -6.68 -2.79 -8.58
C ASP A 29 -6.23 -2.16 -9.92
N GLU A 30 -5.23 -1.29 -9.86
CA GLU A 30 -4.70 -0.59 -11.05
C GLU A 30 -4.15 -1.52 -12.13
N MET A 31 -3.79 -2.75 -11.78
CA MET A 31 -3.32 -3.78 -12.72
C MET A 31 -4.45 -4.66 -13.26
N GLY A 32 -5.68 -4.44 -12.80
CA GLY A 32 -6.86 -5.18 -13.22
C GLY A 32 -7.07 -6.50 -12.47
N ASN A 33 -6.40 -6.73 -11.33
CA ASN A 33 -6.65 -7.91 -10.50
C ASN A 33 -7.81 -7.63 -9.53
N PRO A 34 -8.67 -8.61 -9.20
CA PRO A 34 -9.79 -8.42 -8.25
C PRO A 34 -9.28 -8.00 -6.87
N LEU A 35 -9.82 -6.97 -6.21
CA LEU A 35 -9.30 -6.48 -4.93
C LEU A 35 -9.49 -7.48 -3.77
N SER A 36 -10.69 -8.09 -3.66
CA SER A 36 -11.08 -8.92 -2.52
C SER A 36 -10.57 -10.36 -2.62
N ARG A 37 -9.26 -10.54 -2.45
CA ARG A 37 -8.55 -11.83 -2.58
C ARG A 37 -8.27 -12.46 -1.23
N THR A 38 -8.58 -13.76 -1.08
CA THR A 38 -8.20 -14.54 0.11
C THR A 38 -6.76 -15.04 0.03
N LEU A 39 -6.11 -14.89 -1.12
CA LEU A 39 -4.72 -15.26 -1.38
C LEU A 39 -4.43 -16.78 -1.31
N LEU A 40 -5.45 -17.60 -1.03
CA LEU A 40 -5.40 -19.05 -1.14
C LEU A 40 -5.36 -19.46 -2.61
N THR A 41 -4.44 -20.34 -2.98
CA THR A 41 -4.34 -20.87 -4.34
C THR A 41 -5.36 -22.00 -4.57
N ASP A 42 -5.29 -22.65 -5.73
CA ASP A 42 -6.04 -23.88 -6.00
C ASP A 42 -5.50 -25.08 -5.20
N MET A 43 -4.28 -25.02 -4.69
CA MET A 43 -3.75 -26.00 -3.73
C MET A 43 -4.11 -25.58 -2.31
N ASP A 44 -4.84 -26.45 -1.61
CA ASP A 44 -5.25 -26.22 -0.24
C ASP A 44 -4.03 -26.04 0.69
N GLY A 45 -4.11 -25.08 1.61
CA GLY A 45 -3.02 -24.70 2.50
C GLY A 45 -1.84 -23.96 1.83
N VAL A 46 -1.89 -23.67 0.52
CA VAL A 46 -0.85 -22.89 -0.16
C VAL A 46 -1.38 -21.52 -0.57
N PHE A 47 -0.67 -20.48 -0.13
CA PHE A 47 -1.00 -19.08 -0.35
C PHE A 47 0.07 -18.38 -1.20
N ALA A 48 -0.33 -17.34 -1.92
CA ALA A 48 0.58 -16.51 -2.72
C ALA A 48 0.37 -15.02 -2.42
N SER A 49 1.45 -14.24 -2.44
CA SER A 49 1.41 -12.79 -2.22
C SER A 49 2.57 -12.07 -2.93
N GLY A 50 2.53 -10.74 -2.94
CA GLY A 50 3.53 -9.88 -3.57
C GLY A 50 3.53 -10.01 -5.09
N ASP A 51 4.65 -9.70 -5.74
CA ASP A 51 4.77 -9.71 -7.21
C ASP A 51 4.36 -11.04 -7.85
N ALA A 52 4.54 -12.15 -7.14
CA ALA A 52 4.12 -13.47 -7.59
C ALA A 52 2.60 -13.59 -7.74
N GLU A 53 1.80 -12.76 -7.07
CA GLU A 53 0.34 -12.76 -7.08
C GLU A 53 -0.23 -11.58 -7.88
N ILE A 54 0.19 -10.35 -7.54
CA ILE A 54 -0.36 -9.10 -8.10
C ILE A 54 0.41 -8.57 -9.32
N GLY A 55 1.55 -9.16 -9.67
CA GLY A 55 2.46 -8.63 -10.69
C GLY A 55 3.38 -7.53 -10.14
N PRO A 56 4.29 -6.99 -10.97
CA PRO A 56 5.35 -6.08 -10.53
C PRO A 56 4.79 -4.72 -10.06
N LEU A 57 4.53 -4.60 -8.76
CA LEU A 57 3.98 -3.41 -8.12
C LEU A 57 4.98 -2.75 -7.16
N THR A 58 4.53 -1.70 -6.49
CA THR A 58 5.35 -1.01 -5.48
C THR A 58 5.58 -1.91 -4.26
N VAL A 59 6.71 -1.70 -3.57
CA VAL A 59 6.99 -2.39 -2.29
C VAL A 59 5.85 -2.21 -1.29
N VAL A 60 5.23 -1.03 -1.26
CA VAL A 60 4.09 -0.74 -0.38
C VAL A 60 2.89 -1.63 -0.69
N ALA A 61 2.57 -1.82 -1.98
CA ALA A 61 1.50 -2.73 -2.40
C ALA A 61 1.80 -4.18 -2.01
N CYS A 62 3.03 -4.65 -2.21
CA CYS A 62 3.45 -5.99 -1.82
C CYS A 62 3.39 -6.21 -0.30
N VAL A 63 3.77 -5.21 0.50
CA VAL A 63 3.65 -5.26 1.96
C VAL A 63 2.18 -5.34 2.38
N GLY A 64 1.31 -4.47 1.85
CA GLY A 64 -0.13 -4.52 2.15
C GLY A 64 -0.76 -5.88 1.78
N ASN A 65 -0.41 -6.41 0.62
CA ASN A 65 -0.84 -7.74 0.17
C ASN A 65 -0.33 -8.87 1.10
N ALA A 66 0.92 -8.79 1.58
CA ALA A 66 1.48 -9.75 2.53
C ALA A 66 0.81 -9.66 3.93
N HIS A 67 0.45 -8.45 4.39
CA HIS A 67 -0.33 -8.28 5.62
C HIS A 67 -1.68 -9.00 5.53
N ARG A 68 -2.39 -8.87 4.40
CA ARG A 68 -3.61 -9.64 4.15
C ARG A 68 -3.34 -11.15 4.16
N ALA A 69 -2.27 -11.61 3.48
CA ALA A 69 -1.92 -13.03 3.46
C ALA A 69 -1.73 -13.57 4.88
N ALA A 70 -1.03 -12.83 5.75
CA ALA A 70 -0.83 -13.20 7.14
C ALA A 70 -2.16 -13.33 7.90
N LYS A 71 -3.08 -12.35 7.78
CA LYS A 71 -4.42 -12.40 8.41
C LYS A 71 -5.21 -13.63 7.94
N VAL A 72 -5.22 -13.92 6.64
CA VAL A 72 -5.99 -15.06 6.10
C VAL A 72 -5.33 -16.41 6.43
N ILE A 73 -3.99 -16.51 6.38
CA ILE A 73 -3.25 -17.71 6.81
C ILE A 73 -3.54 -18.01 8.28
N GLN A 74 -3.57 -16.98 9.14
CA GLN A 74 -3.92 -17.14 10.55
C GLN A 74 -5.30 -17.76 10.70
N ARG A 75 -6.33 -17.20 10.05
CA ARG A 75 -7.70 -17.75 10.08
C ARG A 75 -7.76 -19.18 9.56
N TRP A 76 -7.02 -19.48 8.49
CA TRP A 76 -6.95 -20.84 7.97
C TRP A 76 -6.32 -21.83 8.96
N LEU A 77 -5.27 -21.42 9.67
CA LEU A 77 -4.61 -22.25 10.68
C LEU A 77 -5.47 -22.44 11.95
N GLU A 78 -6.18 -21.40 12.39
CA GLU A 78 -6.93 -21.38 13.64
C GLU A 78 -8.36 -21.92 13.48
N GLU A 79 -9.02 -21.61 12.36
CA GLU A 79 -10.44 -21.87 12.10
C GLU A 79 -10.67 -22.90 10.98
N GLY A 80 -9.64 -23.21 10.19
CA GLY A 80 -9.72 -24.14 9.06
C GLY A 80 -10.26 -23.52 7.77
N GLU A 81 -10.54 -22.22 7.75
CA GLU A 81 -11.19 -21.52 6.64
C GLU A 81 -10.43 -20.26 6.24
N ALA A 82 -10.30 -20.02 4.93
CA ALA A 82 -9.67 -18.82 4.36
C ALA A 82 -10.75 -17.84 3.89
N TYR A 83 -11.01 -16.80 4.68
CA TYR A 83 -12.05 -15.81 4.39
C TYR A 83 -11.59 -14.37 4.66
N LEU A 84 -12.32 -13.43 4.08
CA LEU A 84 -12.21 -11.98 4.32
C LEU A 84 -13.28 -11.53 5.30
N ASN A 85 -12.91 -10.62 6.20
CA ASN A 85 -13.86 -10.02 7.15
C ASN A 85 -14.19 -8.57 6.74
N ASP A 86 -15.04 -7.91 7.54
CA ASP A 86 -15.46 -6.53 7.28
C ASP A 86 -14.28 -5.55 7.18
N GLU A 87 -13.22 -5.74 7.98
CA GLU A 87 -12.01 -4.91 7.92
C GLU A 87 -11.31 -5.03 6.55
N ASP A 88 -11.14 -6.26 6.04
CA ASP A 88 -10.54 -6.50 4.74
C ASP A 88 -11.37 -5.87 3.61
N PHE A 89 -12.70 -5.97 3.69
CA PHE A 89 -13.59 -5.33 2.72
C PHE A 89 -13.57 -3.80 2.81
N HIS A 90 -13.45 -3.23 4.01
CA HIS A 90 -13.29 -1.79 4.17
C HIS A 90 -11.99 -1.28 3.54
N GLU A 91 -10.88 -2.01 3.70
CA GLU A 91 -9.62 -1.70 3.02
C GLU A 91 -9.78 -1.71 1.49
N ASP A 92 -10.49 -2.70 0.94
CA ASP A 92 -10.75 -2.81 -0.51
C ASP A 92 -11.59 -1.64 -1.04
N ILE A 93 -12.66 -1.28 -0.32
CA ILE A 93 -13.55 -0.17 -0.69
C ILE A 93 -12.79 1.15 -0.67
N LEU A 94 -12.00 1.41 0.37
CA LEU A 94 -11.19 2.62 0.47
C LEU A 94 -10.15 2.70 -0.65
N SER A 95 -9.52 1.57 -0.97
CA SER A 95 -8.56 1.47 -2.08
C SER A 95 -9.24 1.75 -3.43
N ASN A 96 -10.45 1.22 -3.65
CA ASN A 96 -11.19 1.41 -4.91
C ASN A 96 -11.75 2.82 -5.08
N LEU A 97 -12.27 3.43 -4.00
CA LEU A 97 -12.83 4.78 -4.05
C LEU A 97 -11.79 5.82 -4.47
N GLY A 98 -10.54 5.63 -4.07
CA GLY A 98 -9.48 6.62 -4.23
C GLY A 98 -9.71 7.80 -3.29
N VAL A 99 -8.66 8.20 -2.57
CA VAL A 99 -8.74 9.34 -1.64
C VAL A 99 -8.23 10.64 -2.25
N TYR A 100 -7.72 10.58 -3.48
CA TYR A 100 -7.13 11.72 -4.17
C TYR A 100 -8.11 12.29 -5.19
N ASP A 101 -8.57 13.51 -4.93
CA ASP A 101 -9.29 14.32 -5.89
C ASP A 101 -8.40 15.53 -6.25
N LYS A 102 -7.97 15.58 -7.51
CA LYS A 102 -7.11 16.64 -8.04
C LYS A 102 -7.82 18.01 -8.12
N ASP A 103 -9.14 17.98 -8.15
CA ASP A 103 -10.01 19.15 -8.28
C ASP A 103 -10.57 19.56 -6.90
N GLU A 104 -10.18 18.88 -5.82
CA GLU A 104 -10.55 19.22 -4.44
C GLU A 104 -9.99 20.60 -4.07
N GLU A 105 -10.87 21.57 -3.79
CA GLU A 105 -10.47 22.86 -3.22
C GLU A 105 -10.08 22.68 -1.75
N VAL A 106 -8.78 22.47 -1.53
CA VAL A 106 -8.22 22.33 -0.19
C VAL A 106 -7.96 23.72 0.40
N PRO A 107 -8.58 24.12 1.53
CA PRO A 107 -8.26 25.40 2.15
C PRO A 107 -6.80 25.40 2.60
N TRP A 108 -6.04 26.35 2.06
CA TRP A 108 -4.63 26.56 2.41
C TRP A 108 -4.58 26.99 3.87
N LEU A 109 -4.20 26.07 4.75
CA LEU A 109 -3.80 26.43 6.12
C LEU A 109 -2.48 27.18 5.99
N ASP A 110 -2.33 28.29 6.69
CA ASP A 110 -1.15 29.15 6.68
C ASP A 110 0.09 28.35 7.13
N ALA A 111 0.67 27.62 6.18
CA ALA A 111 1.77 26.72 6.40
C ALA A 111 3.06 27.52 6.25
N VAL A 112 3.89 27.47 7.29
CA VAL A 112 5.28 27.95 7.23
C VAL A 112 5.95 27.35 5.98
N GLN A 113 6.81 28.12 5.32
CA GLN A 113 7.56 27.59 4.17
C GLN A 113 8.33 26.34 4.58
N ARG A 114 8.35 25.35 3.68
CA ARG A 114 9.13 24.13 3.86
C ARG A 114 10.60 24.50 4.04
N PHE A 115 11.26 23.94 5.05
CA PHE A 115 12.70 24.10 5.22
C PHE A 115 13.46 23.25 4.19
N ASP A 116 14.56 23.82 3.69
CA ASP A 116 15.48 23.09 2.82
C ASP A 116 16.30 22.11 3.67
N GLN A 117 16.33 20.85 3.25
CA GLN A 117 17.12 19.80 3.89
C GLN A 117 18.62 20.15 3.77
N HIS A 118 19.33 20.17 4.89
CA HIS A 118 20.77 20.38 4.85
C HIS A 118 21.46 19.13 4.33
N GLU A 119 22.22 19.30 3.25
CA GLU A 119 22.98 18.21 2.65
C GLU A 119 24.37 18.65 2.17
N ILE A 120 25.29 17.69 2.09
CA ILE A 120 26.58 17.91 1.44
C ILE A 120 26.38 17.82 -0.08
N HIS A 121 26.63 18.93 -0.79
CA HIS A 121 26.42 19.00 -2.24
C HIS A 121 27.65 18.61 -3.08
N GLY A 122 27.37 17.93 -4.19
CA GLY A 122 28.21 17.80 -5.39
C GLY A 122 29.70 17.55 -5.15
N LYS A 123 30.51 18.61 -5.23
CA LYS A 123 31.98 18.52 -5.16
C LYS A 123 32.48 18.04 -3.81
N GLU A 124 31.84 18.48 -2.73
CA GLU A 124 32.25 18.10 -1.38
C GLU A 124 31.88 16.64 -1.11
N ARG A 125 30.66 16.23 -1.51
CA ARG A 125 30.21 14.84 -1.44
C ARG A 125 31.11 13.89 -2.24
N ALA A 126 31.57 14.30 -3.42
CA ALA A 126 32.41 13.49 -4.29
C ALA A 126 33.92 13.59 -4.01
N SER A 127 34.33 14.26 -2.92
CA SER A 127 35.75 14.43 -2.61
C SER A 127 36.42 13.11 -2.21
N GLU A 128 37.71 12.98 -2.54
CA GLU A 128 38.48 11.76 -2.28
C GLU A 128 38.53 11.46 -0.77
N GLY A 129 38.15 10.25 -0.39
CA GLY A 129 38.13 9.82 1.01
C GLY A 129 36.94 10.32 1.83
N ASN A 130 35.94 10.97 1.22
CA ASN A 130 34.74 11.39 1.92
C ASN A 130 33.75 10.23 2.09
N TYR A 131 33.59 9.78 3.34
CA TYR A 131 32.59 8.81 3.77
C TYR A 131 31.61 9.43 4.79
N ASN A 132 31.57 10.75 4.87
CA ASN A 132 30.68 11.45 5.79
C ASN A 132 29.22 11.32 5.33
N GLU A 133 28.31 11.45 6.29
CA GLU A 133 26.88 11.50 6.04
C GLU A 133 26.52 12.67 5.12
N VAL A 134 25.66 12.41 4.14
CA VAL A 134 25.25 13.42 3.15
C VAL A 134 24.03 14.18 3.64
N GLU A 135 23.08 13.49 4.27
CA GLU A 135 21.86 14.05 4.83
C GLU A 135 22.15 14.56 6.24
N LEU A 136 22.36 15.86 6.40
CA LEU A 136 22.74 16.45 7.68
C LEU A 136 21.53 16.72 8.59
N GLY A 137 20.32 16.65 8.03
CA GLY A 137 19.07 16.87 8.77
C GLY A 137 18.84 18.33 9.15
N PHE A 138 17.86 18.55 10.01
CA PHE A 138 17.49 19.88 10.51
C PHE A 138 18.16 20.18 11.85
N SER A 139 18.38 21.46 12.14
CA SER A 139 18.60 21.89 13.53
C SER A 139 17.34 21.66 14.36
N ASP A 140 17.48 21.57 15.69
CA ASP A 140 16.33 21.35 16.59
C ASP A 140 15.19 22.34 16.36
N SER A 141 15.50 23.63 16.14
CA SER A 141 14.50 24.66 15.87
C SER A 141 13.80 24.46 14.52
N GLU A 142 14.54 24.10 13.48
CA GLU A 142 13.98 23.84 12.15
C GLU A 142 13.14 22.57 12.14
N ALA A 143 13.58 21.53 12.86
CA ALA A 143 12.84 20.29 13.01
C ALA A 143 11.49 20.52 13.69
N ILE A 144 11.43 21.36 14.73
CA ILE A 144 10.19 21.74 15.40
C ILE A 144 9.27 22.48 14.42
N MET A 145 9.79 23.51 13.73
CA MET A 145 8.98 24.30 12.78
C MET A 145 8.48 23.45 11.59
N GLU A 146 9.30 22.53 11.07
CA GLU A 146 8.90 21.62 10.00
C GLU A 146 7.89 20.58 10.49
N ALA A 147 7.97 20.13 11.75
CA ALA A 147 6.96 19.24 12.35
C ALA A 147 5.63 19.95 12.61
N GLU A 148 5.65 21.25 12.92
CA GLU A 148 4.46 22.10 13.02
C GLU A 148 3.84 22.41 11.66
N ARG A 149 4.58 22.21 10.56
CA ARG A 149 4.06 22.38 9.20
C ARG A 149 2.97 21.35 8.94
N CYS A 150 1.72 21.81 8.93
CA CYS A 150 0.57 20.94 8.69
C CYS A 150 0.61 20.36 7.27
N LEU A 151 1.04 19.11 7.15
CA LEU A 151 1.06 18.34 5.91
C LEU A 151 -0.26 17.60 5.63
N ARG A 152 -1.28 17.74 6.51
CA ARG A 152 -2.49 16.89 6.54
C ARG A 152 -2.14 15.40 6.36
N CYS A 153 -1.09 14.93 7.04
CA CYS A 153 -0.52 13.58 6.89
C CYS A 153 -1.51 12.44 7.14
N TYR A 154 -2.68 12.70 7.73
CA TYR A 154 -3.72 11.70 7.88
C TYR A 154 -5.07 12.26 7.43
N ARG A 155 -5.73 11.53 6.53
CA ARG A 155 -7.17 11.66 6.25
C ARG A 155 -7.87 10.58 7.06
N VAL A 156 -8.87 10.95 7.85
CA VAL A 156 -9.70 9.99 8.58
C VAL A 156 -10.90 9.67 7.71
N SER A 157 -11.01 8.40 7.30
CA SER A 157 -12.21 7.89 6.65
C SER A 157 -13.09 7.22 7.70
N MET A 158 -14.36 7.60 7.75
CA MET A 158 -15.36 6.93 8.60
C MET A 158 -16.43 6.31 7.70
N ILE A 159 -16.67 5.01 7.90
CA ILE A 159 -17.73 4.26 7.24
C ILE A 159 -18.80 4.01 8.31
N ALA A 160 -19.99 4.55 8.12
CA ALA A 160 -21.16 4.20 8.92
C ALA A 160 -21.90 3.08 8.20
N VAL A 161 -21.99 1.92 8.86
CA VAL A 161 -22.74 0.75 8.40
C VAL A 161 -24.10 0.72 9.09
#